data_AF-A0A2K9ZF17-F1
#
_entry.id   AF-A0A2K9ZF17-F1
#
_cell.length_a   1.000
_cell.length_b   1.000
_cell.length_c   1.000
_cell.angle_alpha   90.00
_cell.angle_beta   90.00
_cell.angle_gamma   90.00
#
_symmetry.space_group_name_H-M   'P 1'
#
loop_
_entity.id
_entity.type
_entity.pdbx_description
1 polymer ?
#
loop_
_entity_poly.entity_id
_entity_poly.type
_entity_poly.pdbx_seq_one_letter_code
_entity_poly.pdbx_strand_id
1 'polypeptide(L)'
;MTIDELMELQEAGSRARVLGLKSCENPYLAPARMPTGDSSALADWLARHDAWKFGWETEDASRDGSISDYFRELITTKRRPQRPDRLTGASIDNDAT
;
A
#
# COMPACT_ATOMS: atom_id res chain seq x y z
N MET A 1 -18.22 22.76 -4.04
CA MET A 1 -17.60 21.46 -4.38
C MET A 1 -18.63 20.40 -4.67
N THR A 2 -18.47 19.66 -5.76
CA THR A 2 -19.26 18.46 -6.09
C THR A 2 -18.47 17.18 -5.79
N ILE A 3 -19.13 16.02 -5.84
CA ILE A 3 -18.46 14.72 -5.67
C ILE A 3 -17.47 14.42 -6.81
N ASP A 4 -17.81 14.81 -8.05
CA ASP A 4 -16.95 14.59 -9.21
C ASP A 4 -15.65 15.39 -9.11
N GLU A 5 -15.73 16.65 -8.67
CA GLU A 5 -14.56 17.50 -8.42
C GLU A 5 -13.64 16.89 -7.34
N LEU A 6 -14.21 16.29 -6.29
CA LEU A 6 -13.45 15.58 -5.26
C LEU A 6 -12.73 14.37 -5.83
N MET A 7 -13.38 13.60 -6.70
CA MET A 7 -12.79 12.42 -7.34
C MET A 7 -11.63 12.80 -8.26
N GLU A 8 -11.78 13.86 -9.06
CA GLU A 8 -10.70 14.37 -9.91
C GLU A 8 -9.47 14.80 -9.10
N LEU A 9 -9.68 15.42 -7.93
CA LEU A 9 -8.60 15.84 -7.04
C LEU A 9 -7.91 14.64 -6.37
N GLN A 10 -8.67 13.63 -5.94
CA GLN A 10 -8.10 12.38 -5.44
C GLN A 10 -7.28 11.67 -6.53
N GLU A 11 -7.80 11.61 -7.76
CA GLU A 11 -7.07 11.02 -8.88
C GLU A 11 -5.78 11.81 -9.20
N ALA A 12 -5.83 13.14 -9.14
CA ALA A 12 -4.66 13.99 -9.30
C ALA A 12 -3.60 13.76 -8.21
N GLY A 13 -4.03 13.57 -6.96
CA GLY A 13 -3.14 13.21 -5.84
C GLY A 13 -2.48 11.85 -6.02
N SER A 14 -3.26 10.84 -6.44
CA SER A 14 -2.74 9.50 -6.77
C SER A 14 -1.71 9.58 -7.90
N ARG A 15 -2.02 10.25 -9.02
CA ARG A 15 -1.05 10.43 -10.13
C ARG A 15 0.21 11.15 -9.68
N ALA A 16 0.11 12.15 -8.82
CA ALA A 16 1.28 12.85 -8.28
C ALA A 16 2.20 11.88 -7.52
N ARG A 17 1.63 11.00 -6.71
CA ARG A 17 2.42 9.95 -6.01
C ARG A 17 3.07 8.98 -6.99
N VAL A 18 2.36 8.57 -8.05
CA VAL A 18 2.89 7.70 -9.11
C VAL A 18 4.08 8.37 -9.82
N LEU A 19 4.01 9.68 -10.06
CA LEU A 19 5.09 10.47 -10.67
C LEU A 19 6.27 10.76 -9.71
N GLY A 20 6.19 10.34 -8.45
CA GLY A 20 7.25 10.52 -7.47
C GLY A 20 7.25 11.88 -6.77
N LEU A 21 6.17 12.66 -6.90
CA LEU A 21 6.00 13.90 -6.14
C LEU A 21 5.75 13.58 -4.67
N LYS A 22 6.25 14.45 -3.80
CA LYS A 22 6.08 14.37 -2.34
C LYS A 22 4.72 14.95 -1.94
N SER A 23 4.19 14.51 -0.81
CA SER A 23 2.93 15.05 -0.26
C SER A 23 2.97 16.57 -0.01
N CYS A 24 4.15 17.11 0.31
CA CYS A 24 4.36 18.56 0.48
C CYS A 24 4.27 19.36 -0.83
N GLU A 25 4.25 18.69 -1.98
CA GLU A 25 4.05 19.31 -3.30
C GLU A 25 2.55 19.44 -3.65
N ASN A 26 1.66 19.19 -2.69
CA ASN A 26 0.24 19.47 -2.82
C ASN A 26 0.04 20.94 -3.26
N PRO A 27 -0.61 21.21 -4.41
CA PRO A 27 -0.79 22.56 -4.93
C PRO A 27 -1.61 23.47 -4.02
N TYR A 28 -2.35 22.90 -3.06
CA TYR A 28 -3.16 23.61 -2.08
C TYR A 28 -2.41 23.95 -0.78
N LEU A 29 -1.12 23.61 -0.69
CA LEU A 29 -0.23 24.11 0.37
C LEU A 29 0.39 25.48 0.04
N ALA A 30 0.26 25.95 -1.20
CA ALA A 30 0.84 27.21 -1.64
C ALA A 30 0.16 28.42 -0.95
N PRO A 31 0.85 29.16 -0.05
CA PRO A 31 0.22 30.25 0.71
C PRO A 31 -0.28 31.38 -0.19
N ALA A 32 0.37 31.60 -1.34
CA ALA A 32 -0.03 32.59 -2.33
C ALA A 32 -1.41 32.32 -2.96
N ARG A 33 -1.96 31.12 -2.79
CA ARG A 33 -3.27 30.72 -3.31
C ARG A 33 -4.32 30.57 -2.21
N MET A 34 -3.95 30.80 -0.94
CA MET A 34 -4.86 30.70 0.19
C MET A 34 -5.91 31.82 0.13
N PRO A 35 -7.21 31.52 0.29
CA PRO A 35 -8.26 32.54 0.30
C PRO A 35 -8.10 33.49 1.49
N THR A 36 -8.20 34.81 1.26
CA THR A 36 -7.97 35.85 2.28
C THR A 36 -9.24 36.48 2.85
N GLY A 37 -10.44 36.13 2.36
CA GLY A 37 -11.65 36.90 2.64
C GLY A 37 -12.85 36.12 3.21
N ASP A 38 -13.19 34.97 2.63
CA ASP A 38 -14.45 34.27 2.94
C ASP A 38 -14.20 32.91 3.61
N SER A 39 -14.88 32.66 4.73
CA SER A 39 -14.90 31.36 5.41
C SER A 39 -15.37 30.23 4.48
N SER A 40 -16.28 30.51 3.55
CA SER A 40 -16.75 29.52 2.57
C SER A 40 -15.64 29.16 1.57
N ALA A 41 -14.87 30.16 1.13
CA ALA A 41 -13.73 29.95 0.25
C ALA A 41 -12.60 29.18 0.95
N LEU A 42 -12.38 29.45 2.24
CA LEU A 42 -11.42 28.69 3.05
C LEU A 42 -11.85 27.23 3.21
N ALA A 43 -13.13 26.97 3.44
CA ALA A 43 -13.66 25.61 3.52
C ALA A 43 -13.50 24.84 2.19
N ASP A 44 -13.79 25.48 1.05
CA ASP A 44 -13.57 24.88 -0.28
C ASP A 44 -12.07 24.61 -0.50
N TRP A 45 -11.19 25.54 -0.11
CA TRP A 45 -9.74 25.35 -0.21
C TRP A 45 -9.24 24.15 0.58
N LEU A 46 -9.69 24.00 1.84
CA LEU A 46 -9.34 22.87 2.70
C LEU A 46 -9.85 21.54 2.12
N ALA A 47 -11.08 21.51 1.61
CA ALA A 47 -11.62 20.31 1.00
C ALA A 47 -10.83 19.88 -0.26
N ARG A 48 -10.30 20.84 -1.04
CA ARG A 48 -9.41 20.52 -2.17
C ARG A 48 -8.06 19.97 -1.73
N HIS A 49 -7.48 20.59 -0.70
CA HIS A 49 -6.25 20.12 -0.08
C HIS A 49 -6.39 18.68 0.40
N ASP A 50 -7.46 18.40 1.13
CA ASP A 50 -7.71 17.10 1.75
C ASP A 50 -8.00 16.02 0.70
N ALA A 51 -8.78 16.34 -0.35
CA ALA A 51 -9.04 15.42 -1.45
C ALA A 51 -7.76 15.01 -2.18
N TRP A 52 -6.90 15.98 -2.53
CA TRP A 52 -5.62 15.70 -3.18
C TRP A 52 -4.72 14.86 -2.27
N LYS A 53 -4.61 15.23 -0.99
CA LYS A 53 -3.79 14.52 -0.01
C LYS A 53 -4.26 13.08 0.19
N PHE A 54 -5.57 12.87 0.28
CA PHE A 54 -6.17 11.54 0.39
C PHE A 54 -5.78 10.63 -0.78
N GLY A 55 -5.88 11.14 -2.01
CA GLY A 55 -5.47 10.40 -3.20
C GLY A 55 -3.99 10.02 -3.20
N TRP A 56 -3.13 10.95 -2.77
CA TRP A 56 -1.69 10.70 -2.63
C TRP A 56 -1.39 9.62 -1.57
N GLU A 57 -2.00 9.72 -0.38
CA GLU A 57 -1.79 8.79 0.74
C GLU A 57 -2.33 7.39 0.43
N THR A 58 -3.45 7.31 -0.29
CA THR A 58 -4.02 6.04 -0.74
C THR A 58 -3.08 5.31 -1.70
N GLU A 59 -2.49 6.03 -2.66
CA GLU A 59 -1.49 5.46 -3.57
C GLU A 59 -0.19 5.11 -2.85
N ASP A 60 0.25 5.91 -1.87
CA ASP A 60 1.45 5.58 -1.10
C ASP A 60 1.25 4.32 -0.25
N ALA A 61 0.11 4.20 0.42
CA ALA A 61 -0.23 3.03 1.23
C ALA A 61 -0.39 1.75 0.38
N SER A 62 -0.91 1.86 -0.84
CA SER A 62 -1.04 0.71 -1.76
C SER A 62 0.33 0.10 -2.14
N ARG A 63 1.41 0.89 -2.01
CA ARG A 63 2.79 0.52 -2.35
C ARG A 63 3.59 -0.08 -1.21
N ASP A 64 3.07 -0.06 0.02
CA ASP A 64 3.74 -0.60 1.21
C ASP A 64 4.15 -2.08 1.05
N GLY A 65 3.61 -2.81 0.07
CA GLY A 65 4.10 -4.12 -0.34
C GLY A 65 3.85 -5.23 0.68
N SER A 66 3.44 -4.88 1.90
CA SER A 66 3.14 -5.78 3.03
C SER A 66 2.20 -6.93 2.65
N ILE A 67 1.19 -6.66 1.82
CA ILE A 67 0.29 -7.71 1.31
C ILE A 67 1.03 -8.64 0.34
N SER A 68 1.83 -8.10 -0.56
CA SER A 68 2.61 -8.90 -1.53
C SER A 68 3.65 -9.77 -0.82
N ASP A 69 4.29 -9.23 0.22
CA ASP A 69 5.26 -9.95 1.04
C ASP A 69 4.60 -11.05 1.87
N TYR A 70 3.43 -10.78 2.45
CA TYR A 70 2.63 -11.80 3.13
C TYR A 70 2.29 -12.99 2.21
N PHE A 71 1.80 -12.72 1.00
CA PHE A 71 1.50 -13.80 0.04
C PHE A 71 2.75 -14.57 -0.41
N ARG A 72 3.88 -13.89 -0.57
CA ARG A 72 5.17 -14.53 -0.88
C ARG A 72 5.59 -15.49 0.23
N GLU A 73 5.48 -15.08 1.49
CA GLU A 73 5.78 -15.92 2.65
C GLU A 73 4.86 -17.16 2.70
N LEU A 74 3.57 -16.97 2.45
CA LEU A 74 2.61 -18.07 2.46
C LEU A 74 2.90 -19.13 1.39
N ILE A 75 3.29 -18.72 0.17
CA ILE A 75 3.62 -19.64 -0.92
C ILE A 75 4.94 -20.38 -0.66
N THR A 76 5.93 -19.69 -0.07
CA THR A 76 7.25 -20.27 0.20
C THR A 76 7.20 -21.27 1.36
N THR A 77 6.41 -21.01 2.40
CA THR A 77 6.24 -21.91 3.56
C THR A 77 5.57 -23.24 3.21
N LYS A 78 4.67 -23.28 2.22
CA LYS A 78 4.01 -24.52 1.74
C LYS A 78 4.91 -25.47 0.95
N ARG A 79 6.13 -25.05 0.59
CA ARG A 79 7.03 -25.83 -0.31
C ARG A 79 8.10 -26.67 0.39
N ARG A 80 8.12 -26.82 1.71
CA ARG A 80 9.07 -27.75 2.36
C ARG A 80 8.53 -29.18 2.22
N PRO A 81 9.06 -30.04 1.33
CA PRO A 81 8.67 -31.44 1.35
C PRO A 81 9.27 -32.01 2.63
N GLN A 82 8.46 -32.59 3.51
CA GLN A 82 8.99 -33.54 4.47
C GLN A 82 9.74 -34.61 3.67
N ARG A 83 11.07 -34.66 3.82
CA ARG A 83 11.82 -35.84 3.38
C ARG A 83 11.23 -37.02 4.17
N PRO A 84 10.73 -38.08 3.53
CA PRO A 84 10.48 -39.31 4.26
C PRO A 84 11.84 -39.80 4.75
N ASP A 85 11.99 -39.91 6.07
CA ASP A 85 13.14 -40.57 6.67
C ASP A 85 13.25 -41.96 6.05
N ARG A 86 14.33 -42.19 5.31
CA ARG A 86 14.71 -43.52 4.85
C ARG A 86 15.03 -44.33 6.09
N LEU A 87 14.06 -45.08 6.59
CA LEU A 87 14.29 -46.20 7.49
C LEU A 87 15.09 -47.25 6.71
N THR A 88 16.41 -47.22 6.92
CA THR A 88 17.34 -48.28 6.55
C THR A 88 16.88 -49.60 7.17
N GLY A 89 16.56 -50.57 6.31
CA GLY A 89 16.46 -51.97 6.70
C GLY A 89 17.85 -52.60 6.86
N ALA A 90 17.95 -53.48 7.86
CA ALA A 90 18.96 -54.52 8.16
C ALA A 90 19.06 -54.59 9.70
N SER A 91 19.04 -55.71 10.42
CA SER A 91 19.26 -57.12 10.11
C SER A 91 18.42 -57.94 11.10
N ILE A 92 17.73 -58.99 10.65
CA ILE A 92 17.21 -60.03 11.54
C ILE A 92 18.28 -61.11 11.56
N ASP A 93 19.09 -61.11 12.62
CA ASP A 93 20.01 -62.21 12.89
C ASP A 93 19.21 -63.30 13.60
N ASN A 94 19.02 -64.39 12.86
CA ASN A 94 18.30 -65.58 13.25
C ASN A 94 19.31 -66.52 13.90
N ASP A 95 19.36 -66.57 15.24
CA ASP A 95 20.26 -67.48 15.95
C ASP A 95 19.52 -68.76 16.32
N ALA A 96 19.90 -69.84 15.64
CA ALA A 96 19.51 -71.20 15.94
C ALA A 96 20.69 -71.90 16.59
N THR A 97 20.52 -72.37 17.83
CA THR A 97 20.89 -73.73 18.29
C THR A 97 20.24 -73.97 19.65
#